data_AF-A0A8J5K8A4-F1
#
_entry.id   AF-A0A8J5K8A4-F1
#
_cell.length_a   1.000
_cell.length_b   1.000
_cell.length_c   1.000
_cell.angle_alpha   90.00
_cell.angle_beta   90.00
_cell.angle_gamma   90.00
#
_symmetry.space_group_name_H-M   'P 1'
#
loop_
_entity.id
_entity.type
_entity.pdbx_description
1 polymer ?
#
loop_
_entity_poly.entity_id
_entity_poly.type
_entity_poly.pdbx_seq_one_letter_code
_entity_poly.pdbx_strand_id
1 'polypeptide(L)'
;MIVPLLHQWTKANALFKPPVINQCRTIELKLTKLWHKAVETSLGKRENNSHIDCGCPREKKIPVLELEFIKAQRTKAEGQGSMQMGSIDYSETKKQIANAKKREQIRERKQKKKMKSEEAIQREEELCQDVYHFFD
;
A
#
# COMPACT_ATOMS: atom_id res chain seq x y z
N MET A 1 -52.66 -26.77 31.60
CA MET A 1 -51.58 -25.77 31.81
C MET A 1 -50.65 -25.66 30.59
N ILE A 2 -51.18 -25.54 29.36
CA ILE A 2 -50.36 -25.55 28.12
C ILE A 2 -50.16 -24.12 27.57
N VAL A 3 -51.11 -23.22 27.84
CA VAL A 3 -51.13 -21.83 27.33
C VAL A 3 -49.91 -20.99 27.75
N PRO A 4 -49.40 -21.07 29.01
CA PRO A 4 -48.26 -20.24 29.42
C PRO A 4 -46.94 -20.61 28.71
N LEU A 5 -46.74 -21.91 28.45
CA LEU A 5 -45.57 -22.43 27.76
C LEU A 5 -45.53 -21.97 26.30
N LEU A 6 -46.68 -22.00 25.62
CA LEU A 6 -46.77 -21.53 24.24
C LEU A 6 -46.43 -20.03 24.14
N HIS A 7 -46.92 -19.22 25.07
CA HIS A 7 -46.62 -17.78 25.08
C HIS A 7 -45.12 -17.49 25.29
N GLN A 8 -44.47 -18.21 26.21
CA GLN A 8 -43.02 -18.07 26.44
C GLN A 8 -42.21 -18.53 25.23
N TRP A 9 -42.62 -19.63 24.58
CA TRP A 9 -42.00 -20.14 23.36
C TRP A 9 -42.06 -19.13 22.21
N THR A 10 -43.22 -18.54 21.95
CA THR A 10 -43.39 -17.53 20.89
C THR A 10 -42.57 -16.28 21.18
N LYS A 11 -42.50 -15.85 22.45
CA LYS A 11 -41.69 -14.69 22.87
C LYS A 11 -40.19 -14.94 22.70
N ALA A 12 -39.71 -16.14 23.02
CA ALA A 12 -38.31 -16.51 22.82
C ALA A 12 -37.95 -16.58 21.33
N ASN A 13 -38.84 -17.14 20.51
CA ASN A 13 -38.61 -17.27 19.07
C ASN A 13 -38.82 -15.97 18.28
N ALA A 14 -39.57 -15.00 18.80
CA ALA A 14 -39.70 -13.68 18.18
C ALA A 14 -38.35 -12.93 18.10
N LEU A 15 -37.40 -13.26 18.96
CA LEU A 15 -36.05 -12.70 18.96
C LEU A 15 -35.07 -13.51 18.10
N PHE A 16 -35.47 -14.70 17.65
CA PHE A 16 -34.65 -15.54 16.79
C PHE A 16 -34.64 -14.93 15.38
N LYS A 17 -33.59 -14.18 15.07
CA LYS A 17 -33.31 -13.78 13.69
C LYS A 17 -32.75 -15.01 12.98
N PRO A 18 -33.42 -15.55 11.95
CA PRO A 18 -32.84 -16.65 11.19
C PRO A 18 -31.46 -16.20 10.70
N PRO A 19 -30.45 -17.09 10.75
CA PRO A 19 -29.14 -16.76 10.23
C PRO A 19 -29.33 -16.28 8.80
N VAL A 20 -28.68 -15.16 8.45
CA VAL A 20 -28.68 -14.67 7.07
C VAL A 20 -27.92 -15.72 6.26
N ILE A 21 -28.65 -16.67 5.68
CA ILE A 21 -28.11 -17.63 4.73
C ILE A 21 -27.82 -16.82 3.47
N ASN A 22 -26.65 -16.19 3.45
CA ASN A 22 -26.10 -15.63 2.23
C ASN A 22 -25.81 -16.81 1.31
N GLN A 23 -26.76 -17.11 0.42
CA GLN A 23 -26.56 -18.11 -0.62
C GLN A 23 -25.26 -17.79 -1.36
N CYS A 24 -24.39 -18.78 -1.55
CA CYS A 24 -23.06 -18.58 -2.15
C CYS A 24 -23.13 -17.75 -3.45
N ARG A 25 -24.17 -18.00 -4.26
CA ARG A 25 -24.46 -17.26 -5.49
C ARG A 25 -24.59 -15.74 -5.30
N THR A 26 -25.18 -15.29 -4.19
CA THR A 26 -25.34 -13.85 -3.88
C THR A 26 -24.02 -13.23 -3.44
N ILE A 27 -23.16 -13.99 -2.76
CA ILE A 27 -21.82 -13.54 -2.38
C ILE A 27 -20.93 -13.43 -3.62
N GLU A 28 -20.93 -14.45 -4.46
CA GLU A 28 -20.18 -14.49 -5.71
C GLU A 28 -20.54 -13.30 -6.61
N LEU A 29 -21.83 -13.03 -6.83
CA LEU A 29 -22.29 -11.88 -7.61
C LEU A 29 -21.81 -10.54 -7.05
N LYS A 30 -21.78 -10.39 -5.72
CA LYS A 30 -21.26 -9.18 -5.07
C LYS A 30 -19.75 -9.06 -5.23
N LEU A 31 -19.02 -10.15 -5.07
CA LEU A 31 -17.56 -10.19 -5.26
C LEU A 31 -17.18 -9.85 -6.69
N THR A 32 -17.85 -10.44 -7.69
CA THR A 32 -17.60 -10.14 -9.11
C THR A 32 -17.87 -8.67 -9.43
N LYS A 33 -18.96 -8.09 -8.92
CA LYS A 33 -19.26 -6.65 -9.09
C LYS A 33 -18.18 -5.75 -8.46
N LEU A 34 -17.75 -6.07 -7.24
CA LEU A 34 -16.71 -5.31 -6.55
C LEU A 34 -15.36 -5.43 -7.27
N TRP A 35 -15.03 -6.62 -7.77
CA TRP A 35 -13.82 -6.86 -8.53
C TRP A 35 -13.78 -6.06 -9.83
N HIS A 36 -14.86 -6.09 -10.62
CA HIS A 36 -14.97 -5.26 -11.83
C HIS A 36 -14.79 -3.77 -11.52
N LYS A 37 -15.44 -3.26 -10.47
CA LYS A 37 -15.30 -1.87 -10.06
C LYS A 37 -13.86 -1.51 -9.65
N ALA A 38 -13.16 -2.42 -8.98
CA ALA A 38 -11.76 -2.23 -8.60
C ALA A 38 -10.85 -2.20 -9.84
N VAL A 39 -11.07 -3.11 -10.80
CA VAL A 39 -10.34 -3.16 -12.08
C VAL A 39 -10.58 -1.90 -12.91
N GLU A 40 -11.81 -1.41 -13.02
CA GLU A 40 -12.11 -0.16 -13.72
C GLU A 40 -11.42 1.04 -13.06
N THR A 41 -11.38 1.07 -11.73
CA THR A 41 -10.69 2.11 -10.97
C THR A 41 -9.18 2.08 -11.20
N SER A 42 -8.55 0.90 -11.24
CA SER A 42 -7.11 0.76 -11.45
C SER A 42 -6.69 1.06 -12.89
N LEU A 43 -7.56 0.77 -13.86
CA LEU A 43 -7.36 1.13 -15.27
C LEU A 43 -7.65 2.61 -15.57
N GLY A 44 -8.00 3.41 -14.57
CA GLY A 44 -8.31 4.84 -14.75
C GLY A 44 -9.61 5.11 -15.51
N LYS A 45 -10.40 4.07 -15.81
CA LYS A 45 -11.78 4.19 -16.30
C LYS A 45 -12.69 4.54 -15.12
N ARG A 46 -12.54 5.75 -14.58
CA ARG A 46 -13.65 6.36 -13.86
C ARG A 46 -14.64 6.84 -14.91
N GLU A 47 -15.93 6.53 -14.77
CA GLU A 47 -17.04 7.24 -15.44
C GLU A 47 -17.16 8.68 -14.90
N ASN A 48 -16.02 9.34 -14.76
CA ASN A 48 -15.97 10.75 -14.55
C ASN A 48 -16.00 11.34 -15.95
N ASN A 49 -16.86 12.32 -16.15
CA ASN A 49 -16.67 13.40 -17.11
C ASN A 49 -15.35 14.15 -16.79
N SER A 50 -14.22 13.43 -16.68
CA SER A 50 -12.90 13.96 -16.52
C SER A 50 -12.49 14.47 -17.87
N HIS A 51 -12.74 15.75 -18.02
CA HIS A 51 -12.20 16.72 -18.96
C HIS A 51 -10.65 16.71 -19.02
N ILE A 52 -10.02 15.53 -19.15
CA ILE A 52 -8.58 15.36 -19.33
C ILE A 52 -8.15 16.22 -20.54
N ASP A 53 -8.95 16.17 -21.62
CA ASP A 53 -8.81 17.03 -22.81
C ASP A 53 -10.04 17.91 -23.08
N CYS A 54 -10.69 18.50 -22.07
CA CYS A 54 -11.66 19.57 -22.36
C CYS A 54 -10.97 20.91 -22.56
N GLY A 55 -11.38 21.65 -23.58
CA GLY A 55 -11.10 23.10 -23.73
C GLY A 55 -11.81 23.99 -22.69
N CYS A 56 -12.45 23.39 -21.68
CA CYS A 56 -13.09 24.08 -20.58
C CYS A 56 -12.05 24.91 -19.80
N PRO A 57 -12.36 26.14 -19.38
CA PRO A 57 -11.47 26.93 -18.52
C PRO A 57 -11.17 26.18 -17.21
N ARG A 58 -9.94 26.33 -16.68
CA ARG A 58 -9.39 25.57 -15.55
C ARG A 58 -10.29 25.56 -14.31
N GLU A 59 -11.03 26.63 -14.10
CA GLU A 59 -11.99 26.81 -12.99
C GLU A 59 -13.18 25.86 -13.04
N LYS A 60 -13.55 25.37 -14.24
CA LYS A 60 -14.63 24.39 -14.43
C LYS A 60 -14.15 22.93 -14.46
N LYS A 61 -12.82 22.71 -14.50
CA LYS A 61 -12.25 21.35 -14.53
C LYS A 61 -12.18 20.70 -13.15
N ILE A 62 -12.18 21.51 -12.09
CA ILE A 62 -12.13 21.03 -10.71
C ILE A 62 -13.56 20.97 -10.19
N PRO A 63 -14.06 19.81 -9.75
CA PRO A 63 -15.36 19.72 -9.09
C PRO A 63 -15.44 20.72 -7.93
N VAL A 64 -16.57 21.41 -7.78
CA VAL A 64 -16.75 22.49 -6.79
C VAL A 64 -16.35 22.06 -5.38
N LEU A 65 -16.70 20.83 -5.00
CA LEU A 65 -16.34 20.23 -3.71
C LEU A 65 -14.82 20.11 -3.51
N GLU A 66 -14.07 19.78 -4.56
CA GLU A 66 -12.62 19.66 -4.51
C GLU A 66 -11.93 21.03 -4.48
N LEU A 67 -12.53 22.03 -5.12
CA LEU A 67 -12.10 23.43 -5.06
C LEU A 67 -12.22 24.00 -3.63
N GLU A 68 -13.35 23.73 -2.96
CA GLU A 68 -13.55 24.12 -1.55
C GLU A 68 -12.58 23.39 -0.61
N PHE A 69 -12.31 22.11 -0.85
CA PHE A 69 -11.32 21.35 -0.10
C PHE A 69 -9.91 21.92 -0.26
N ILE A 70 -9.48 22.23 -1.48
CA ILE A 70 -8.17 22.84 -1.75
C ILE A 70 -8.05 24.21 -1.09
N LYS A 71 -9.11 25.04 -1.14
CA LYS A 71 -9.15 26.32 -0.44
C LYS A 71 -9.01 26.15 1.07
N ALA A 72 -9.76 25.22 1.67
CA ALA A 72 -9.67 24.93 3.09
C ALA A 72 -8.27 24.43 3.52
N GLN A 73 -7.62 23.61 2.69
CA GLN A 73 -6.23 23.17 2.94
C GLN A 73 -5.24 24.33 2.83
N ARG A 74 -5.38 25.22 1.85
CA ARG A 74 -4.53 26.42 1.71
C ARG A 74 -4.70 27.37 2.88
N THR A 75 -5.93 27.64 3.31
CA THR A 75 -6.18 28.48 4.50
C THR A 75 -5.63 27.84 5.78
N LYS A 76 -5.72 26.51 5.93
CA LYS A 76 -5.06 25.79 7.03
C LYS A 76 -3.54 25.92 6.97
N ALA A 77 -2.93 25.83 5.78
CA ALA A 77 -1.50 25.95 5.59
C ALA A 77 -0.98 27.39 5.80
N GLU A 78 -1.72 28.40 5.33
CA GLU A 78 -1.39 29.82 5.52
C GLU A 78 -1.44 30.22 7.00
N GLY A 79 -2.27 29.56 7.82
CA GLY A 79 -2.30 29.74 9.28
C GLY A 79 -1.18 29.01 10.06
N GLN A 80 -0.43 28.10 9.42
CA GLN A 80 0.63 27.30 10.07
C GLN A 80 2.06 27.70 9.66
N GLY A 81 2.22 28.72 8.81
CA GLY A 81 3.53 29.15 8.29
C GLY A 81 4.51 29.71 9.34
N SER A 82 4.07 30.04 10.56
CA SER A 82 4.95 30.55 11.63
C SER A 82 5.33 29.53 12.69
N MET A 83 4.66 28.37 12.75
CA MET A 83 5.09 27.25 13.61
C MET A 83 6.08 26.37 12.83
N GLN A 84 7.16 27.00 12.38
CA GLN A 84 8.26 26.29 11.77
C GLN A 84 8.89 25.39 12.84
N MET A 85 8.68 24.08 12.66
CA MET A 85 9.36 22.99 13.36
C MET A 85 10.84 23.36 13.54
N GLY A 86 11.32 23.17 14.76
CA GLY A 86 12.58 23.73 15.29
C GLY A 86 13.72 23.81 14.27
N SER A 87 14.49 24.89 14.38
CA SER A 87 15.75 25.10 13.67
C SER A 87 16.50 23.78 13.54
N ILE A 88 16.93 23.47 12.32
CA ILE A 88 17.71 22.26 12.02
C ILE A 88 18.87 22.18 13.00
N ASP A 89 18.89 21.15 13.85
CA ASP A 89 20.04 20.87 14.69
C ASP A 89 21.17 20.40 13.77
N TYR A 90 22.03 21.35 13.39
CA TYR A 90 23.16 21.13 12.52
C TYR A 90 24.13 20.09 13.08
N SER A 91 24.23 19.97 14.41
CA SER A 91 25.12 19.01 15.05
C SER A 91 24.59 17.58 14.89
N GLU A 92 23.29 17.39 15.11
CA GLU A 92 22.64 16.09 14.99
C GLU A 92 22.52 15.67 13.51
N THR A 93 22.17 16.59 12.63
CA THR A 93 22.12 16.34 11.18
C THR A 93 23.49 15.91 10.64
N LYS A 94 24.58 16.56 11.08
CA LYS A 94 25.94 16.14 10.70
C LYS A 94 26.27 14.73 11.20
N LYS A 95 25.88 14.37 12.43
CA LYS A 95 26.07 13.01 12.97
C LYS A 95 25.30 11.97 12.15
N GLN A 96 24.05 12.26 11.78
CA GLN A 96 23.23 11.36 10.97
C GLN A 96 23.84 11.12 9.59
N ILE A 97 24.30 12.18 8.91
CA ILE A 97 24.99 12.07 7.61
C ILE A 97 26.28 11.24 7.75
N ALA A 98 27.09 11.48 8.77
CA ALA A 98 28.32 10.72 9.00
C ALA A 98 28.03 9.23 9.26
N ASN A 99 26.99 8.92 10.03
CA ASN A 99 26.58 7.55 10.32
C ASN A 99 26.03 6.84 9.07
N ALA A 100 25.27 7.55 8.22
CA ALA A 100 24.80 7.01 6.95
C ALA A 100 25.97 6.62 6.04
N LYS A 101 26.97 7.51 5.89
CA LYS A 101 28.19 7.24 5.11
C LYS A 101 28.97 6.04 5.66
N LYS A 102 29.12 5.93 6.98
CA LYS A 102 29.79 4.76 7.60
C LYS A 102 29.04 3.46 7.31
N ARG A 103 27.71 3.45 7.38
CA ARG A 103 26.89 2.26 7.08
C ARG A 103 27.02 1.84 5.62
N GLU A 104 27.05 2.80 4.70
CA GLU A 104 27.23 2.55 3.28
C GLU A 104 28.62 1.94 2.99
N GLN A 105 29.70 2.52 3.52
CA GLN A 105 31.04 1.95 3.38
C GLN A 105 31.16 0.53 3.94
N ILE A 106 30.49 0.22 5.05
CA ILE A 106 30.46 -1.13 5.61
C ILE A 106 29.75 -2.09 4.64
N ARG A 107 28.64 -1.67 4.02
CA ARG A 107 27.92 -2.49 3.03
C ARG A 107 28.78 -2.77 1.81
N GLU A 108 29.45 -1.77 1.26
CA GLU A 108 30.36 -1.93 0.12
C GLU A 108 31.51 -2.89 0.43
N ARG A 109 32.13 -2.76 1.62
CA ARG A 109 33.20 -3.68 2.03
C ARG A 109 32.72 -5.12 2.16
N LYS A 110 31.50 -5.33 2.69
CA LYS A 110 30.90 -6.67 2.78
C LYS A 110 30.61 -7.24 1.38
N GLN A 111 30.07 -6.45 0.47
CA GLN A 111 29.84 -6.87 -0.92
C GLN A 111 31.14 -7.22 -1.64
N LYS A 112 32.18 -6.38 -1.53
CA LYS A 112 33.49 -6.67 -2.12
C LYS A 112 34.12 -7.96 -1.58
N LYS A 113 33.98 -8.24 -0.28
CA LYS A 113 34.44 -9.51 0.30
C LYS A 113 33.66 -10.71 -0.24
N LYS A 114 32.33 -10.57 -0.39
CA LYS A 114 31.46 -11.63 -0.95
C LYS A 114 31.81 -11.94 -2.40
N MET A 115 31.99 -10.92 -3.24
CA MET A 115 32.39 -11.11 -4.64
C MET A 115 33.76 -11.80 -4.74
N LYS A 116 34.74 -11.40 -3.91
CA LYS A 116 36.06 -12.05 -3.90
C LYS A 116 36.01 -13.51 -3.44
N SER A 117 35.15 -13.85 -2.47
CA SER A 117 34.99 -15.26 -2.05
C SER A 117 34.29 -16.09 -3.12
N GLU A 118 33.27 -15.55 -3.79
CA GLU A 118 32.58 -16.22 -4.89
C GLU A 118 33.53 -16.47 -6.08
N GLU A 119 34.34 -15.46 -6.44
CA GLU A 119 35.34 -15.59 -7.49
C GLU A 119 36.42 -16.63 -7.15
N ALA A 120 36.84 -16.73 -5.88
CA ALA A 120 37.80 -17.74 -5.45
C ALA A 120 37.22 -19.16 -5.54
N ILE A 121 35.96 -19.35 -5.11
CA ILE A 121 35.26 -20.64 -5.24
C ILE A 121 35.13 -21.03 -6.71
N GLN A 122 34.76 -20.08 -7.58
CA GLN A 122 34.62 -20.35 -9.01
C GLN A 122 35.95 -20.79 -9.65
N ARG A 123 37.08 -20.17 -9.28
CA ARG A 123 38.40 -20.62 -9.76
C ARG A 123 38.78 -22.02 -9.25
N GLU A 124 38.41 -22.36 -8.02
CA GLU A 124 38.63 -23.71 -7.48
C GLU A 124 37.76 -24.75 -8.22
N GLU A 125 36.52 -24.41 -8.55
CA GLU A 125 35.62 -25.27 -9.36
C GLU A 125 36.16 -25.48 -10.78
N GLU A 126 36.65 -24.44 -11.44
CA GLU A 126 37.28 -24.52 -12.78
C GLU A 126 38.52 -25.44 -12.76
N LEU A 127 39.40 -25.29 -11.77
CA LEU A 127 40.57 -26.18 -11.59
C LEU A 127 40.15 -27.64 -11.35
N CYS A 128 39.06 -27.85 -10.60
CA CYS A 128 38.53 -29.19 -10.36
C CYS A 128 37.99 -29.81 -11.66
N GLN A 129 37.24 -29.05 -12.46
CA GLN A 129 36.72 -29.50 -13.76
C GLN A 129 37.85 -29.87 -14.74
N ASP A 130 38.91 -29.06 -14.83
CA ASP A 130 40.06 -29.35 -15.68
C ASP A 130 40.76 -30.66 -15.30
N VAL A 131 40.87 -30.94 -13.99
CA VAL A 131 41.43 -32.23 -13.51
C VAL A 131 40.52 -33.39 -13.90
N TYR A 132 39.20 -33.27 -13.77
CA TYR A 132 38.27 -34.33 -14.20
C TYR A 132 38.34 -34.60 -15.70
N HIS A 133 38.44 -33.56 -16.53
CA HIS A 133 38.59 -33.71 -17.98
C HIS A 133 39.93 -34.30 -18.42
N PHE A 134 40.96 -34.31 -17.57
CA PHE A 134 42.24 -34.94 -17.88
C PHE A 134 42.23 -36.47 -17.74
N PHE A 135 41.26 -37.05 -17.02
CA PHE A 135 41.16 -38.49 -16.78
C PHE A 135 40.19 -39.25 -17.71
N ASP A 136 39.48 -38.54 -18.58
CA ASP A 136 38.65 -39.10 -19.68
C ASP A 136 39.43 -39.13 -21.00
#